data_AF-A0A543KGM9-F1
#
_entry.id   AF-A0A543KGM9-F1
#
_cell.length_a   1.000
_cell.length_b   1.000
_cell.length_c   1.000
_cell.angle_alpha   90.00
_cell.angle_beta   90.00
_cell.angle_gamma   90.00
#
_symmetry.space_group_name_H-M   'P 1'
#
loop_
_entity.id
_entity.type
_entity.pdbx_description
1 polymer ?
#
loop_
_entity_poly.entity_id
_entity_poly.type
_entity_poly.pdbx_seq_one_letter_code
_entity_poly.pdbx_strand_id
1 'polypeptide(L)' 'MEVLAILIPVSLFLGLLGLGAFVWTLRKGMYDDPDGDSQRILDTRYDDKPKPVSPKPEASEPASRDK' A
#
# COMPACT_ATOMS: atom_id res chain seq x y z
N MET A 1 28.32 16.19 -34.30
CA MET A 1 28.68 14.82 -33.87
C MET A 1 28.95 14.72 -32.37
N GLU A 2 29.46 15.75 -31.69
CA GLU A 2 29.67 15.72 -30.22
C GLU A 2 28.40 15.51 -29.40
N VAL A 3 27.29 16.13 -29.79
CA VAL A 3 26.02 16.02 -29.06
C VAL A 3 25.49 14.58 -29.02
N LEU A 4 25.65 13.81 -30.10
CA LEU A 4 25.29 12.40 -30.12
C LEU A 4 26.16 11.56 -29.17
N ALA A 5 27.44 11.90 -29.03
CA ALA A 5 28.35 11.21 -28.12
C ALA A 5 27.96 11.37 -26.64
N ILE A 6 27.22 12.43 -26.30
CA ILE A 6 26.68 12.66 -24.96
C ILE A 6 25.27 12.08 -24.82
N LEU A 7 24.40 12.31 -25.81
CA LEU A 7 23.00 11.88 -25.76
C LEU A 7 22.83 10.36 -25.72
N ILE A 8 23.64 9.60 -26.47
CA ILE A 8 23.57 8.14 -26.49
C ILE A 8 23.80 7.54 -25.08
N PRO A 9 24.92 7.81 -24.38
CA PRO A 9 25.13 7.26 -23.05
C PRO A 9 24.12 7.79 -22.02
N VAL A 10 23.72 9.07 -22.10
CA VAL A 10 22.70 9.63 -21.21
C VAL A 10 21.36 8.91 -21.39
N SER A 11 20.96 8.63 -22.63
CA SER A 11 19.69 7.94 -22.93
C SER A 11 19.72 6.49 -22.47
N LEU A 12 20.83 5.79 -22.69
CA LEU A 12 21.02 4.42 -22.19
C LEU A 12 21.01 4.37 -20.66
N PHE A 13 21.68 5.31 -20.00
CA PHE A 13 21.71 5.41 -18.55
C PHE A 13 20.31 5.66 -17.97
N LEU A 14 19.56 6.61 -18.55
CA LEU A 14 18.18 6.89 -18.16
C LEU A 14 17.26 5.68 -18.40
N GLY A 15 17.43 4.97 -19.52
CA GLY A 15 16.69 3.73 -19.81
C GLY A 15 16.97 2.63 -18.79
N LEU A 16 18.25 2.41 -18.44
CA LEU A 16 18.66 1.45 -17.43
C LEU A 16 18.18 1.84 -16.01
N LEU A 17 18.25 3.12 -15.66
CA LEU A 17 17.69 3.64 -14.42
C LEU A 17 16.19 3.38 -14.32
N GLY A 18 15.45 3.70 -15.37
CA GLY A 18 14.00 3.46 -15.43
C GLY A 18 13.67 1.97 -15.31
N LEU A 19 14.39 1.11 -16.04
CA LEU A 19 14.20 -0.34 -15.97
C LEU A 19 14.56 -0.90 -14.59
N GLY A 20 15.66 -0.44 -13.99
CA GLY A 20 16.08 -0.84 -12.65
C GLY A 20 15.08 -0.41 -11.59
N ALA A 21 14.58 0.83 -11.67
CA ALA A 21 13.54 1.33 -10.80
C ALA A 21 12.25 0.50 -10.94
N PHE A 22 11.83 0.19 -12.17
CA PHE A 22 10.65 -0.65 -12.44
C PHE A 22 10.78 -2.05 -11.85
N VAL A 23 11.93 -2.72 -12.04
CA VAL A 23 12.16 -4.04 -11.42
C VAL A 23 12.18 -3.93 -9.89
N TRP A 24 12.73 -2.85 -9.33
CA TRP A 24 12.74 -2.62 -7.89
C TRP A 24 11.33 -2.42 -7.33
N THR A 25 10.45 -1.68 -8.00
CA THR A 25 9.05 -1.51 -7.53
C THR A 25 8.29 -2.84 -7.52
N LEU A 26 8.48 -3.67 -8.55
CA LEU A 26 7.89 -5.01 -8.62
C LEU A 26 8.39 -5.91 -7.48
N ARG A 27 9.70 -5.87 -7.17
CA ARG A 27 10.28 -6.70 -6.09
C ARG A 27 9.92 -6.20 -4.68
N LYS A 28 9.52 -4.94 -4.53
CA LYS A 28 9.20 -4.34 -3.22
C LYS A 28 7.83 -4.77 -2.68
N GLY A 29 7.09 -5.63 -3.39
CA GLY A 29 5.79 -6.14 -2.91
C GLY A 29 4.72 -5.05 -2.78
N MET A 30 4.94 -3.87 -3.37
CA MET A 30 3.96 -2.77 -3.35
C MET A 30 2.69 -3.10 -4.15
N TYR A 31 2.72 -4.20 -4.91
CA TYR A 31 1.61 -4.75 -5.68
C TYR A 31 1.11 -6.09 -5.11
N ASP A 32 1.47 -6.47 -3.89
CA ASP A 32 0.96 -7.69 -3.27
C ASP A 32 -0.46 -7.52 -2.70
N ASP A 33 -0.94 -6.28 -2.53
CA ASP A 33 -2.32 -6.00 -2.08
C ASP A 33 -3.13 -4.96 -2.91
N PRO A 34 -3.10 -4.97 -4.26
CA PRO A 34 -4.04 -4.20 -5.09
C PRO A 34 -5.46 -4.78 -5.03
N ASP A 35 -5.57 -6.08 -4.73
CA ASP A 35 -6.85 -6.77 -4.58
C ASP A 35 -7.56 -6.40 -3.27
N GLY A 36 -6.86 -6.21 -2.14
CA GLY A 36 -7.50 -5.83 -0.88
C GLY A 36 -8.21 -4.48 -0.95
N ASP A 37 -7.62 -3.48 -1.60
CA ASP A 37 -8.27 -2.17 -1.76
C ASP A 37 -9.44 -2.20 -2.76
N SER A 38 -9.31 -2.97 -3.85
CA SER A 38 -10.39 -3.16 -4.84
C SER A 38 -11.54 -4.03 -4.33
N GLN A 39 -11.25 -5.03 -3.50
CA GLN A 39 -12.26 -5.89 -2.86
C GLN A 39 -13.03 -5.11 -1.78
N ARG A 40 -12.38 -4.14 -1.11
CA ARG A 40 -13.05 -3.30 -0.11
C ARG A 40 -14.05 -2.32 -0.70
N ILE A 41 -13.82 -1.80 -1.92
CA ILE A 41 -14.76 -0.87 -2.56
C ILE A 41 -15.98 -1.56 -3.17
N LEU A 42 -15.89 -2.87 -3.42
CA LEU A 42 -17.01 -3.70 -3.88
C LEU A 42 -17.71 -4.44 -2.72
N ASP A 43 -17.24 -4.28 -1.48
CA ASP A 43 -17.79 -4.94 -0.30
C ASP A 43 -19.09 -4.26 0.15
N THR A 44 -20.21 -4.73 -0.38
CA THR A 44 -21.55 -4.16 -0.13
C THR A 44 -22.12 -4.46 1.26
N ARG A 45 -21.43 -5.25 2.09
CA ARG A 45 -21.95 -5.73 3.39
C ARG A 45 -22.32 -4.62 4.38
N TYR A 46 -21.83 -3.40 4.15
CA TYR A 46 -22.06 -2.23 5.00
C TYR A 46 -22.53 -0.98 4.24
N ASP A 47 -23.01 -1.14 3.00
CA ASP A 47 -23.54 -0.03 2.20
C ASP A 47 -24.81 0.55 2.83
N ASP A 48 -25.69 -0.32 3.33
CA ASP A 48 -26.95 0.10 3.95
C ASP A 48 -26.80 0.56 5.40
N LYS A 49 -25.79 0.04 6.11
CA LYS A 49 -25.58 0.28 7.55
C LYS A 49 -24.10 0.21 7.93
N PRO A 50 -23.58 1.15 8.73
CA PRO A 50 -22.17 1.17 9.11
C PRO A 50 -21.78 -0.07 9.92
N LYS A 51 -20.48 -0.43 9.86
CA LYS A 51 -19.91 -1.51 10.69
C LYS A 51 -20.25 -1.28 12.17
N PRO A 52 -20.78 -2.29 12.87
CA PRO A 52 -21.01 -2.17 14.30
C PRO A 52 -19.67 -1.94 14.99
N VAL A 53 -19.56 -0.84 15.74
CA VAL A 53 -18.38 -0.56 16.56
C VAL A 53 -18.29 -1.70 17.57
N SER A 54 -17.27 -2.55 17.40
CA SER A 54 -16.97 -3.56 18.40
C SER A 54 -16.64 -2.81 19.70
N PRO A 55 -17.28 -3.14 20.83
CA PRO A 55 -16.95 -2.50 22.10
C PRO A 55 -15.47 -2.75 22.35
N LYS A 56 -14.69 -1.68 22.42
CA LYS A 56 -13.31 -1.77 22.89
C LYS A 56 -13.36 -2.42 24.28
N PRO A 57 -12.57 -3.46 24.58
CA PRO A 57 -12.50 -4.02 25.92
C PRO A 57 -11.71 -3.03 26.79
N GLU A 58 -12.34 -1.92 27.12
CA GLU A 58 -11.86 -0.91 28.04
C GLU A 58 -12.96 -0.78 29.08
N ALA A 59 -12.61 -1.08 30.33
CA ALA A 59 -13.50 -1.26 31.49
C ALA A 59 -14.22 -2.62 31.59
N SER A 60 -13.45 -3.71 31.62
CA SER A 60 -13.68 -4.70 32.67
C SER A 60 -13.37 -4.02 34.00
N GLU A 61 -14.36 -3.33 34.54
CA GLU A 61 -14.43 -2.89 35.92
C GLU A 61 -14.25 -4.13 36.81
N PRO A 62 -13.15 -4.27 37.59
CA PRO A 62 -13.12 -5.28 38.61
C PRO A 62 -14.05 -4.78 39.72
N ALA A 63 -15.30 -5.21 39.67
CA ALA A 63 -16.10 -5.36 40.86
C ALA A 63 -15.29 -6.19 41.87
N SER A 64 -15.23 -5.69 43.11
CA SER A 64 -14.60 -6.28 44.31
C SER A 64 -13.16 -5.87 44.60
N ARG A 65 -13.02 -4.77 45.37
CA ARG A 65 -12.13 -4.75 46.53
C ARG A 65 -12.54 -3.68 47.54
N ASP A 66 -12.97 -4.18 48.70
CA ASP A 66 -12.92 -3.54 50.02
C ASP A 66 -13.84 -2.34 50.30
N LYS A 67 -15.04 -2.62 50.86
CA LYS A 67 -15.43 -2.12 52.19
C LYS A 67 -16.60 -2.88 52.80
#